data_AF-I0ILK1-F1
#
_entry.id   AF-I0ILK1-F1
#
_cell.length_a   1.000
_cell.length_b   1.000
_cell.length_c   1.000
_cell.angle_alpha   90.00
_cell.angle_beta   90.00
_cell.angle_gamma   90.00
#
_symmetry.space_group_name_H-M   'P 1'
#
loop_
_entity.id
_entity.type
_entity.pdbx_description
1 polymer ?
#
loop_
_entity_poly.entity_id
_entity_poly.type
_entity_poly.pdbx_seq_one_letter_code
_entity_poly.pdbx_strand_id
1 'polypeptide(L)' 'MESDRYIVIRNRLLDLDGEISKEHFVIGSRWQSLEQDVDEGENDHLLSAEEASALRELLEDLRSEHDLRMNSGTLGS' A
#
# COMPACT_ATOMS: atom_id res chain seq x y z
N MET A 1 -4.23 5.16 20.11
CA MET A 1 -5.57 5.19 19.49
C MET A 1 -5.32 5.56 18.05
N GLU A 2 -5.71 4.70 17.11
CA GLU A 2 -5.46 4.94 15.68
C GLU A 2 -6.36 6.10 15.19
N SER A 3 -5.83 6.95 14.32
CA SER A 3 -6.57 8.03 13.67
C SER A 3 -7.55 7.47 12.63
N ASP A 4 -8.66 8.17 12.41
CA ASP A 4 -9.63 7.78 11.39
C ASP A 4 -8.98 7.73 10.00
N ARG A 5 -8.03 8.64 9.72
CA ARG A 5 -7.29 8.69 8.46
C ARG A 5 -6.44 7.44 8.27
N TYR A 6 -5.76 6.99 9.33
CA TYR A 6 -4.98 5.75 9.29
C TYR A 6 -5.87 4.56 8.95
N ILE A 7 -7.02 4.42 9.62
CA ILE A 7 -7.95 3.31 9.40
C ILE A 7 -8.44 3.28 7.94
N VAL A 8 -8.79 4.43 7.38
CA VAL A 8 -9.25 4.54 5.98
C VAL A 8 -8.17 4.10 5.00
N ILE A 9 -6.93 4.58 5.16
CA ILE A 9 -5.84 4.24 4.24
C ILE A 9 -5.44 2.77 4.41
N ARG A 10 -5.34 2.28 5.65
CA ARG A 10 -5.04 0.88 5.95
C ARG A 10 -6.07 -0.07 5.31
N ASN A 11 -7.36 0.21 5.43
CA ASN A 11 -8.39 -0.64 4.83
C ASN A 11 -8.26 -0.68 3.30
N ARG A 12 -7.93 0.45 2.65
CA ARG A 12 -7.67 0.46 1.21
C ARG A 12 -6.44 -0.36 0.81
N LEU A 13 -5.42 -0.42 1.66
CA LEU A 13 -4.25 -1.29 1.47
C LEU A 13 -4.61 -2.76 1.64
N LEU A 14 -5.42 -3.11 2.64
CA LEU A 14 -5.89 -4.48 2.85
C LEU A 14 -6.82 -4.95 1.71
N ASP A 15 -7.64 -4.06 1.15
CA ASP A 15 -8.41 -4.37 -0.05
C ASP A 15 -7.49 -4.66 -1.24
N LEU A 16 -6.40 -3.90 -1.36
CA LEU A 16 -5.38 -4.10 -2.40
C LEU A 16 -4.67 -5.44 -2.25
N ASP A 17 -4.28 -5.81 -1.01
CA ASP A 17 -3.74 -7.12 -0.68
C ASP A 17 -4.66 -8.25 -1.15
N GLY A 18 -5.97 -8.11 -0.92
CA GLY A 18 -6.98 -9.05 -1.41
C GLY A 18 -7.07 -9.14 -2.94
N GLU A 19 -6.79 -8.05 -3.66
CA GLU A 19 -6.69 -8.04 -5.12
C GLU A 19 -5.40 -8.72 -5.61
N ILE A 20 -4.25 -8.39 -5.00
CA ILE A 20 -2.95 -8.98 -5.33
C ILE A 20 -2.95 -10.49 -5.04
N SER A 21 -3.61 -10.92 -3.96
CA SER A 21 -3.84 -12.33 -3.59
C SER A 21 -4.67 -13.11 -4.61
N LYS A 22 -5.48 -12.41 -5.42
CA LYS A 22 -6.23 -12.98 -6.53
C LYS A 22 -5.49 -12.87 -7.87
N GLU A 23 -4.20 -12.54 -7.84
CA GLU A 23 -3.34 -12.37 -9.01
C GLU A 23 -3.84 -11.27 -9.96
N HIS A 24 -4.52 -10.25 -9.42
CA HIS A 24 -4.93 -9.10 -10.22
C HIS A 24 -3.77 -8.11 -10.39
N PHE A 25 -3.60 -7.61 -11.61
CA PHE A 25 -2.66 -6.54 -11.91
C PHE A 25 -3.15 -5.21 -11.32
N VAL A 26 -2.33 -4.58 -10.49
CA VAL A 26 -2.56 -3.27 -9.91
C VAL A 26 -1.83 -2.21 -10.72
N ILE A 27 -2.59 -1.29 -11.31
CA ILE A 27 -2.04 -0.18 -12.11
C ILE A 27 -1.22 0.80 -11.27
N GLY A 28 -0.15 1.34 -11.87
CA GLY A 28 0.77 2.31 -11.25
C GLY A 28 0.10 3.48 -10.53
N SER A 29 -0.94 4.06 -11.13
CA SER A 29 -1.66 5.22 -10.58
C SER A 29 -2.36 4.91 -9.25
N ARG A 30 -2.76 3.65 -9.02
CA ARG A 30 -3.41 3.25 -7.77
C ARG A 30 -2.43 3.24 -6.62
N TRP A 31 -1.20 2.78 -6.87
CA TRP A 31 -0.12 2.86 -5.88
C TRP A 31 0.24 4.31 -5.56
N GLN A 32 0.40 5.15 -6.59
CA GLN A 32 0.72 6.56 -6.42
C GLN A 32 -0.35 7.30 -5.61
N SER A 33 -1.63 7.00 -5.84
CA SER A 33 -2.72 7.59 -5.06
C SER A 33 -2.63 7.22 -3.58
N LEU A 34 -2.25 5.99 -3.24
CA LEU A 34 -2.13 5.56 -1.85
C LEU A 34 -0.91 6.18 -1.16
N GLU A 35 0.22 6.29 -1.87
CA GLU A 35 1.39 7.04 -1.36
C GLU A 35 1.03 8.49 -1.08
N GLN A 36 0.35 9.15 -2.02
CA GLN A 36 -0.11 10.53 -1.84
C GLN A 36 -1.05 10.65 -0.63
N ASP A 37 -1.99 9.71 -0.45
CA ASP A 37 -2.91 9.73 0.69
C ASP A 37 -2.16 9.64 2.04
N VAL A 38 -1.07 8.88 2.11
CA VAL A 38 -0.20 8.78 3.29
C VAL A 38 0.59 10.07 3.50
N ASP A 39 1.21 10.60 2.44
CA ASP A 39 2.00 11.83 2.51
C ASP A 39 1.14 13.04 2.89
N GLU A 40 -0.06 13.17 2.33
CA GLU A 40 -1.02 14.21 2.70
C GLU A 40 -1.46 14.05 4.15
N GLY A 41 -1.75 12.81 4.58
CA GLY A 41 -2.12 12.53 5.97
C GLY A 41 -1.03 12.91 6.97
N GLU A 42 0.24 12.65 6.66
CA GLU A 42 1.37 13.05 7.50
C GLU A 42 1.57 14.58 7.51
N ASN A 43 1.53 15.22 6.33
CA ASN A 43 1.75 16.67 6.19
C ASN A 43 0.65 17.49 6.88
N ASP A 44 -0.61 17.04 6.82
CA ASP A 44 -1.74 17.69 7.47
C ASP A 44 -1.86 17.34 8.97
N HIS A 45 -0.89 16.60 9.52
CA HIS A 45 -0.89 16.08 10.90
C HIS A 45 -2.13 15.23 11.25
N LEU A 46 -2.75 14.63 10.23
CA LEU A 46 -3.86 13.68 10.37
C LEU A 46 -3.37 12.27 10.68
N LEU A 47 -2.12 11.98 10.33
CA LEU A 47 -1.38 10.78 10.70
C LEU A 47 -0.21 11.18 11.61
N SER A 48 0.00 10.40 12.66
CA SER A 48 1.26 10.43 13.39
C SER A 48 2.40 9.86 12.53
N ALA A 49 3.65 10.19 12.88
CA ALA A 49 4.82 9.64 12.19
C ALA A 49 4.87 8.10 12.25
N GLU A 50 4.42 7.50 13.36
CA GLU A 50 4.33 6.04 13.50
C GLU A 50 3.28 5.43 12.55
N GLU A 51 2.10 6.06 12.45
CA GLU A 51 1.05 5.62 11.53
C GLU A 51 1.45 5.77 10.06
N ALA A 52 2.06 6.91 9.70
CA ALA A 52 2.58 7.12 8.34
C ALA A 52 3.66 6.10 8.00
N SER A 53 4.59 5.82 8.93
CA SER A 53 5.62 4.79 8.76
C SER A 53 5.02 3.40 8.57
N ALA A 54 4.03 3.02 9.38
CA ALA A 54 3.38 1.71 9.27
C ALA A 54 2.63 1.54 7.94
N LEU A 55 1.97 2.60 7.44
CA LEU A 55 1.31 2.57 6.14
C LEU A 55 2.31 2.49 4.97
N ARG A 56 3.45 3.16 5.08
CA ARG A 56 4.53 3.07 4.08
C ARG A 56 5.17 1.68 4.02
N GLU A 57 5.43 1.07 5.18
CA GLU A 57 5.94 -0.31 5.26
C GLU A 57 4.97 -1.29 4.58
N LEU A 58 3.67 -1.19 4.92
CA LEU A 58 2.64 -2.02 4.30
C LEU A 58 2.53 -1.79 2.77
N LEU A 59 2.66 -0.54 2.31
CA LEU A 59 2.69 -0.21 0.88
C LEU A 59 3.86 -0.88 0.15
N GLU A 60 5.05 -0.86 0.74
CA GLU A 60 6.25 -1.45 0.18
C GLU A 60 6.14 -2.98 0.11
N ASP A 61 5.66 -3.61 1.18
CA ASP A 61 5.42 -5.05 1.24
C ASP A 61 4.45 -5.51 0.14
N LEU A 62 3.33 -4.81 -0.03
CA LEU A 62 2.33 -5.13 -1.07
C LEU A 62 2.88 -4.93 -2.48
N ARG A 63 3.71 -3.90 -2.70
CA ARG A 63 4.38 -3.70 -3.99
C ARG A 63 5.34 -4.84 -4.30
N SER A 64 6.14 -5.25 -3.33
CA SER A 64 7.06 -6.37 -3.46
C SER A 64 6.31 -7.67 -3.78
N GLU A 65 5.23 -7.96 -3.06
CA GLU A 65 4.40 -9.14 -3.33
C GLU A 65 3.76 -9.11 -4.72
N HIS A 66 3.20 -7.96 -5.11
CA HIS A 66 2.63 -7.77 -6.44
C HIS A 66 3.68 -7.97 -7.54
N ASP A 67 4.86 -7.38 -7.40
CA ASP A 67 5.95 -7.55 -8.36
C ASP A 67 6.39 -9.01 -8.47
N LEU A 68 6.56 -9.70 -7.34
CA LEU A 68 6.88 -11.13 -7.30
C LEU A 68 5.83 -11.96 -8.04
N ARG A 69 4.54 -11.70 -7.81
CA ARG A 69 3.45 -12.44 -8.50
C ARG A 69 3.39 -12.14 -9.99
N MET A 70 3.53 -10.88 -10.40
CA MET A 70 3.47 -10.48 -11.81
C MET A 70 4.72 -10.89 -12.59
N ASN A 71 5.88 -10.92 -11.94
CA ASN A 71 7.17 -11.27 -12.53
C ASN A 71 7.64 -12.70 -12.13
N SER A 72 6.74 -13.55 -11.64
CA SER A 72 7.03 -14.95 -11.27
C SER A 72 7.65 -15.79 -12.40
N GLY A 73 7.61 -15.30 -13.66
CA GLY A 73 8.24 -15.94 -14.82
C GLY A 73 9.75 -15.71 -14.98
N THR A 74 10.43 -14.91 -14.14
CA THR A 74 11.86 -14.57 -14.35
C THR A 74 12.86 -15.44 -13.56
N LEU A 75 12.40 -16.30 -12.64
CA LEU A 75 13.27 -17.16 -11.81
C LEU A 75 13.54 -18.56 -12.42
N GLY A 76 13.56 -18.66 -13.75
CA GLY A 76 13.81 -19.92 -14.45
C GLY A 76 14.18 -19.73 -15.91
N SER A 77 15.39 -19.22 -16.18
CA SER A 77 16.08 -19.35 -17.47
C SER A 77 17.60 -19.27 -17.25
#